data_AF-A0A956W9I4-F1
#
_entry.id   AF-A0A956W9I4-F1
#
_cell.length_a   1.000
_cell.length_b   1.000
_cell.length_c   1.000
_cell.angle_alpha   90.00
_cell.angle_beta   90.00
_cell.angle_gamma   90.00
#
_symmetry.space_group_name_H-M   'P 1'
#
loop_
_entity.id
_entity.type
_entity.pdbx_description
1 polymer ?
#
loop_
_entity_poly.entity_id
_entity_poly.type
_entity_poly.pdbx_seq_one_letter_code
_entity_poly.pdbx_strand_id
1 'polypeptide(L)'
;MHVQPGEKIALIGPNGAGKSTLLLNLNGILRAQSGTVRVFGETLSDATVRSIRARVGLLFSNPDDQLFSPTVYEDVAYGPLHMGLPVEEVRQRTQDALAAVGMEAFAERPPHRLSLGQKK
;
A
#
# COMPACT_ATOMS: atom_id res chain seq x y z
N MET A 1 -4.96 6.02 -20.10
CA MET A 1 -4.13 6.78 -19.13
C MET A 1 -2.79 6.08 -19.05
N HIS A 2 -1.70 6.83 -19.08
CA HIS A 2 -0.33 6.31 -18.91
C HIS A 2 0.37 7.16 -17.85
N VAL A 3 1.24 6.53 -17.07
CA VAL A 3 2.04 7.17 -16.03
C VAL A 3 3.48 6.75 -16.26
N GLN A 4 4.37 7.73 -16.41
CA GLN A 4 5.80 7.50 -16.59
C GLN A 4 6.51 7.41 -15.23
N PRO A 5 7.67 6.72 -15.16
CA PRO A 5 8.47 6.69 -13.95
C PRO A 5 8.79 8.09 -13.42
N GLY A 6 8.57 8.31 -12.13
CA GLY A 6 8.82 9.60 -11.46
C GLY A 6 7.69 10.63 -11.61
N GLU A 7 6.66 10.39 -12.42
CA GLU A 7 5.53 11.30 -12.53
C GLU A 7 4.65 11.29 -11.27
N LYS A 8 4.20 12.48 -10.87
CA LYS A 8 3.18 12.68 -9.85
C LYS A 8 1.90 13.14 -10.53
N ILE A 9 0.85 12.34 -10.43
CA ILE A 9 -0.42 12.61 -11.10
C ILE A 9 -1.53 12.77 -10.06
N ALA A 10 -2.31 13.84 -10.20
CA ALA A 10 -3.54 14.03 -9.45
C ALA A 10 -4.73 13.57 -10.28
N LEU A 11 -5.54 12.67 -9.73
CA LEU A 11 -6.80 12.24 -10.33
C LEU A 11 -7.96 13.03 -9.73
N ILE A 12 -8.50 13.98 -10.50
CA ILE A 12 -9.51 14.94 -10.02
C ILE A 12 -10.86 14.65 -10.70
N GLY A 13 -11.94 14.73 -9.94
CA GLY A 13 -13.31 14.57 -10.44
C GLY A 13 -14.32 14.52 -9.29
N PRO A 14 -15.63 14.66 -9.57
CA PRO A 14 -16.66 14.68 -8.53
C PRO A 14 -16.74 13.35 -7.77
N ASN A 15 -17.42 13.36 -6.62
CA ASN A 15 -17.74 12.12 -5.91
C ASN A 15 -18.56 11.20 -6.82
N GLY A 16 -18.28 9.89 -6.78
CA GLY A 16 -18.91 8.92 -7.67
C GLY A 16 -18.29 8.81 -9.07
N ALA A 17 -17.32 9.64 -9.45
CA ALA A 17 -16.65 9.57 -10.76
C ALA A 17 -15.75 8.31 -10.97
N GLY A 18 -15.74 7.36 -10.04
CA GLY A 18 -14.96 6.12 -10.16
C GLY A 18 -13.46 6.23 -9.84
N LYS A 19 -13.01 7.31 -9.20
CA LYS A 19 -11.59 7.53 -8.84
C LYS A 19 -11.00 6.38 -8.00
N SER A 20 -11.68 6.03 -6.90
CA SER A 20 -11.26 4.90 -6.05
C SER A 20 -11.33 3.58 -6.82
N THR A 21 -12.37 3.37 -7.64
CA THR A 21 -12.50 2.20 -8.51
C THR A 21 -11.30 2.06 -9.45
N LEU A 22 -10.84 3.16 -10.05
CA LEU A 22 -9.64 3.16 -10.90
C LEU A 22 -8.40 2.74 -10.10
N LEU A 23 -8.16 3.34 -8.93
CA LEU A 23 -7.02 2.99 -8.07
C LEU A 23 -7.03 1.51 -7.65
N LEU A 24 -8.21 0.98 -7.31
CA LEU A 24 -8.38 -0.44 -6.95
C LEU A 24 -8.15 -1.39 -8.14
N ASN A 25 -8.49 -0.97 -9.36
CA ASN A 25 -8.15 -1.73 -10.57
C ASN A 25 -6.64 -1.73 -10.86
N LEU A 26 -5.94 -0.62 -10.60
CA LEU A 26 -4.50 -0.50 -10.82
C LEU A 26 -3.68 -1.44 -9.91
N ASN A 27 -4.14 -1.66 -8.66
CA ASN A 27 -3.54 -2.63 -7.74
C ASN A 27 -4.10 -4.07 -7.91
N GLY A 28 -5.17 -4.22 -8.70
CA GLY A 28 -5.84 -5.49 -8.94
C GLY A 28 -6.66 -6.00 -7.77
N ILE A 29 -7.11 -5.13 -6.87
CA ILE A 29 -8.16 -5.44 -5.88
C ILE A 29 -9.50 -5.64 -6.61
N LEU A 30 -9.78 -4.76 -7.57
CA LEU A 30 -10.85 -4.95 -8.54
C LEU A 30 -10.26 -5.46 -9.87
N ARG A 31 -11.06 -6.25 -10.59
CA ARG A 31 -10.74 -6.70 -11.94
C ARG A 31 -11.63 -5.98 -12.94
N ALA A 32 -11.03 -5.40 -13.97
CA ALA A 32 -11.76 -4.77 -15.05
C ALA A 32 -12.45 -5.87 -15.87
N GLN A 33 -13.74 -5.67 -16.19
CA GLN A 33 -14.50 -6.58 -17.06
C GLN A 33 -14.04 -6.49 -18.52
N SER A 34 -13.44 -5.37 -18.90
CA SER A 34 -12.90 -5.12 -20.22
C SER A 34 -11.67 -4.19 -20.14
N GLY A 35 -10.85 -4.18 -21.19
CA GLY A 35 -9.61 -3.44 -21.23
C GLY A 35 -8.43 -4.17 -20.57
N THR A 36 -7.32 -3.46 -20.36
CA THR A 36 -6.09 -4.05 -19.82
C THR A 36 -5.38 -3.05 -18.94
N VAL A 37 -4.91 -3.53 -17.78
CA VAL A 37 -4.01 -2.79 -16.89
C VAL A 37 -2.61 -3.37 -17.05
N ARG A 38 -1.63 -2.50 -17.30
CA ARG A 38 -0.21 -2.87 -17.34
C ARG A 38 0.54 -2.06 -16.29
N VAL A 39 1.31 -2.74 -15.45
CA VAL A 39 2.12 -2.12 -14.40
C VAL A 39 3.55 -2.62 -14.55
N PHE A 40 4.52 -1.71 -14.64
CA PHE A 40 5.94 -2.06 -14.86
C PHE A 40 6.17 -3.02 -16.05
N GLY A 41 5.40 -2.87 -17.13
CA GLY A 41 5.47 -3.72 -18.32
C GLY A 41 4.71 -5.05 -18.23
N GLU A 42 4.24 -5.45 -17.06
CA GLU A 42 3.47 -6.66 -16.84
C GLU A 42 1.97 -6.42 -16.97
N THR A 43 1.28 -7.28 -17.73
CA THR A 43 -0.18 -7.30 -17.75
C THR A 43 -0.70 -7.84 -16.43
N LEU A 44 -1.61 -7.11 -15.80
CA LEU A 44 -2.27 -7.52 -14.57
C LEU A 44 -3.17 -8.75 -14.82
N SER A 45 -2.83 -9.85 -14.17
CA SER A 45 -3.56 -11.13 -14.21
C SER A 45 -3.43 -11.85 -12.87
N ASP A 46 -4.04 -13.02 -12.72
CA ASP A 46 -3.90 -13.81 -11.48
C ASP A 46 -2.48 -14.35 -11.29
N ALA A 47 -1.74 -14.60 -12.37
CA ALA A 47 -0.35 -15.03 -12.30
C ALA A 47 0.60 -13.89 -11.88
N THR A 48 0.29 -12.64 -12.24
CA THR A 48 1.20 -11.48 -12.03
C THR A 48 0.81 -10.60 -10.85
N VAL A 49 -0.42 -10.71 -10.33
CA VAL A 49 -0.94 -9.80 -9.28
C VAL A 49 -0.07 -9.74 -8.04
N ARG A 50 0.51 -10.86 -7.61
CA ARG A 50 1.40 -10.89 -6.43
C ARG A 50 2.67 -10.06 -6.65
N SER A 51 3.31 -10.23 -7.81
CA SER A 51 4.50 -9.45 -8.23
C SER A 51 4.20 -7.96 -8.38
N ILE A 52 3.02 -7.64 -8.93
CA ILE A 52 2.58 -6.25 -9.09
C ILE A 52 2.32 -5.60 -7.73
N ARG A 53 1.59 -6.26 -6.82
CA ARG A 53 1.28 -5.73 -5.48
C ARG A 53 2.51 -5.54 -4.61
N ALA A 54 3.58 -6.32 -4.82
CA ALA A 54 4.86 -6.11 -4.15
C ALA A 54 5.54 -4.77 -4.52
N ARG A 55 5.16 -4.15 -5.65
CA ARG A 55 5.73 -2.88 -6.15
C ARG A 55 4.74 -1.72 -6.14
N VAL A 56 3.45 -1.97 -5.90
CA VAL A 56 2.40 -0.95 -5.88
C VAL A 56 1.78 -0.89 -4.49
N GLY A 57 2.12 0.15 -3.73
CA GLY A 57 1.43 0.48 -2.48
C GLY A 57 0.08 1.14 -2.75
N LEU A 58 -0.88 0.89 -1.87
CA LEU A 58 -2.19 1.56 -1.85
C LEU A 58 -2.47 2.04 -0.44
N LEU A 59 -2.76 3.33 -0.28
CA LEU A 59 -3.22 3.92 0.97
C LEU A 59 -4.70 4.27 0.83
N PHE A 60 -5.50 3.89 1.83
CA PHE A 60 -6.93 4.13 1.85
C PHE A 60 -7.26 5.49 2.47
N SER A 61 -8.43 6.04 2.13
CA SER A 61 -8.86 7.36 2.63
C SER A 61 -9.03 7.40 4.14
N ASN A 62 -9.52 6.30 4.74
CA ASN A 62 -9.64 6.13 6.17
C ASN A 62 -8.50 5.24 6.67
N PRO A 63 -7.58 5.74 7.49
CA PRO A 63 -6.46 4.94 7.99
C PRO A 63 -6.90 3.86 8.99
N ASP A 64 -8.11 3.93 9.56
CA ASP A 64 -8.63 2.83 10.37
C ASP A 64 -9.02 1.60 9.52
N ASP A 65 -9.14 1.74 8.21
CA ASP A 65 -9.43 0.62 7.30
C ASP A 65 -8.17 -0.20 6.93
N GLN A 66 -6.97 0.30 7.27
CA GLN A 66 -5.69 -0.33 6.89
C GLN A 66 -4.88 -0.86 8.08
N LEU A 67 -5.09 -0.34 9.29
CA LEU A 67 -4.35 -0.72 10.49
C LEU A 67 -5.10 -1.84 11.22
N PHE A 68 -4.49 -3.01 11.36
CA PHE A 68 -5.16 -4.19 11.93
C PHE A 68 -4.26 -5.02 12.85
N SER A 69 -2.97 -4.73 12.90
CA SER A 69 -2.03 -5.43 13.79
C SER A 69 -2.07 -4.90 15.24
N PRO A 70 -1.69 -5.74 16.23
CA PRO A 70 -1.59 -5.34 17.63
C PRO A 70 -0.69 -4.13 17.90
N THR A 71 0.43 -4.00 17.17
CA THR A 71 1.39 -2.89 17.30
C THR A 71 1.68 -2.23 15.96
N VAL A 72 2.16 -0.98 15.98
CA VAL A 72 2.61 -0.27 14.78
C VAL A 72 3.74 -1.04 14.06
N TYR A 73 4.67 -1.62 14.82
CA TYR A 73 5.75 -2.43 14.26
C TYR A 73 5.21 -3.63 13.49
N GLU A 74 4.28 -4.38 14.08
CA GLU A 74 3.68 -5.56 13.46
C GLU A 74 2.85 -5.19 12.22
N ASP A 75 2.21 -4.02 12.21
CA ASP A 75 1.45 -3.52 11.07
C ASP A 75 2.38 -3.20 9.89
N VAL A 76 3.47 -2.47 10.14
CA VAL A 76 4.47 -2.13 9.12
C VAL A 76 5.23 -3.38 8.65
N ALA A 77 5.52 -4.33 9.54
CA ALA A 77 6.18 -5.59 9.20
C ALA A 77 5.29 -6.55 8.39
N TYR A 78 3.97 -6.36 8.41
CA TYR A 78 3.02 -7.25 7.77
C TYR A 78 3.33 -7.49 6.29
N GLY A 79 3.58 -6.41 5.52
CA GLY A 79 3.89 -6.51 4.09
C GLY A 79 5.16 -7.34 3.82
N PRO A 80 6.33 -6.94 4.35
CA PRO A 80 7.59 -7.69 4.23
C PRO A 80 7.48 -9.17 4.64
N LEU A 81 6.74 -9.48 5.71
CA LEU A 81 6.50 -10.87 6.14
C LEU A 81 5.72 -11.67 5.10
N HIS A 82 4.65 -11.10 4.53
CA HIS A 82 3.84 -11.77 3.50
C HIS A 82 4.54 -11.88 2.13
N MET A 83 5.60 -11.11 1.92
CA MET A 83 6.50 -11.30 0.79
C MET A 83 7.44 -12.51 0.98
N GLY A 84 7.54 -13.06 2.19
CA GLY A 84 8.40 -14.19 2.51
C GLY A 84 9.88 -13.80 2.66
N LEU A 85 10.15 -12.56 3.05
CA LEU A 85 11.52 -12.07 3.26
C LEU A 85 12.14 -12.71 4.52
N PRO A 86 13.47 -12.87 4.56
CA PRO A 86 14.19 -13.30 5.76
C PRO A 86 13.91 -12.39 6.97
N VAL A 87 13.89 -12.97 8.17
CA VAL A 87 13.56 -12.24 9.42
C VAL A 87 14.42 -10.99 9.63
N GLU A 88 15.72 -11.08 9.34
CA GLU A 88 16.63 -9.93 9.45
C GLU A 88 16.30 -8.83 8.45
N GLU A 89 15.90 -9.21 7.23
CA GLU A 89 15.51 -8.24 6.21
C GLU A 89 14.16 -7.58 6.54
N VAL A 90 13.19 -8.35 7.06
CA VAL A 90 11.94 -7.80 7.59
C VAL A 90 12.24 -6.78 8.68
N ARG A 91 13.09 -7.14 9.65
CA ARG A 91 13.45 -6.26 10.76
C ARG A 91 14.04 -4.95 10.25
N GLN A 92 15.03 -5.03 9.35
CA GLN A 92 15.69 -3.85 8.79
C GLN A 92 14.69 -2.96 8.03
N ARG A 93 13.91 -3.54 7.10
CA ARG A 93 12.95 -2.79 6.30
C ARG A 93 11.86 -2.12 7.15
N THR A 94 11.39 -2.79 8.21
CA THR A 94 10.41 -2.21 9.14
C THR A 94 11.00 -1.03 9.89
N GLN A 95 12.24 -1.15 10.38
CA GLN A 95 12.92 -0.04 11.06
C GLN A 95 13.15 1.15 10.13
N ASP A 96 13.61 0.89 8.91
CA ASP A 96 13.82 1.93 7.89
C ASP A 96 12.50 2.65 7.53
N ALA A 97 11.42 1.89 7.39
CA ALA A 97 10.10 2.44 7.09
C ALA A 97 9.55 3.31 8.24
N LEU A 98 9.70 2.87 9.49
CA LEU A 98 9.32 3.67 10.66
C LEU A 98 10.14 4.96 10.75
N ALA A 99 11.45 4.89 10.50
CA ALA A 99 12.34 6.05 10.52
C ALA A 99 12.03 7.05 9.41
N ALA A 100 11.70 6.57 8.22
CA ALA A 100 11.32 7.43 7.09
C ALA A 100 10.10 8.32 7.38
N VAL A 101 9.25 7.94 8.33
CA VAL A 101 8.05 8.68 8.73
C VAL A 101 8.07 9.18 10.18
N GLY A 102 9.18 9.00 10.91
CA GLY A 102 9.34 9.48 12.29
C GLY A 102 8.48 8.74 13.33
N MET A 103 8.21 7.46 13.11
CA MET A 103 7.31 6.63 13.95
C MET A 103 8.04 5.62 14.84
N GLU A 104 9.38 5.69 14.96
CA GLU A 104 10.18 4.73 15.73
C GLU A 104 9.74 4.67 17.21
N ALA A 105 9.48 5.82 17.83
CA ALA A 105 9.04 5.92 19.22
C ALA A 105 7.61 5.38 19.46
N PHE A 106 6.90 5.01 18.40
CA PHE A 106 5.53 4.50 18.42
C PHE A 106 5.45 3.02 18.04
N ALA A 107 6.57 2.38 17.70
CA ALA A 107 6.64 1.00 17.20
C ALA A 107 5.83 -0.01 18.04
N GLU A 108 5.97 0.05 19.36
CA GLU A 108 5.30 -0.86 20.30
C GLU A 108 3.87 -0.42 20.69
N ARG A 109 3.38 0.71 20.17
CA ARG A 109 2.06 1.21 20.55
C ARG A 109 0.96 0.51 19.77
N PRO A 110 -0.21 0.29 20.40
CA PRO A 110 -1.39 -0.12 19.67
C PRO A 110 -1.88 0.98 18.71
N PRO A 111 -2.21 0.66 17.44
CA PRO A 111 -2.64 1.66 16.45
C PRO A 111 -3.82 2.53 16.88
N HIS A 112 -4.76 1.98 17.65
CA HIS A 112 -5.94 2.73 18.15
C HIS A 112 -5.59 3.85 19.13
N ARG A 113 -4.36 3.91 19.67
CA ARG A 113 -3.86 4.97 20.55
C ARG A 113 -3.10 6.08 19.81
N LEU A 114 -3.00 5.99 18.49
CA LEU A 114 -2.39 7.02 17.65
C LEU A 114 -3.39 8.12 17.32
N SER A 115 -2.89 9.34 17.19
CA SER A 115 -3.64 10.43 16.56
C SER A 115 -3.93 10.11 15.09
N LEU A 116 -4.93 10.76 14.50
CA LEU A 116 -5.26 10.56 13.08
C LEU A 116 -4.08 10.85 12.15
N GLY A 117 -3.25 11.86 12.47
CA GLY A 117 -2.06 12.20 11.68
C GLY A 117 -0.96 11.14 11.76
N GLN A 118 -0.83 10.44 12.88
CA GLN A 118 0.13 9.34 13.06
C GLN A 118 -0.33 8.03 12.43
N LYS A 119 -1.64 7.85 12.23
CA LYS A 119 -2.21 6.69 11.54
C LYS A 119 -2.08 6.79 10.01
N LYS A 120 -1.88 8.00 9.47
CA LYS A 120 -1.73 8.26 8.03
C LYS A 120 -0.28 8.12 7.62
#